data_AF-A0A939TA12-F1
#
_entry.id   AF-A0A939TA12-F1
#
_cell.length_a   1.000
_cell.length_b   1.000
_cell.length_c   1.000
_cell.angle_alpha   90.00
_cell.angle_beta   90.00
_cell.angle_gamma   90.00
#
_symmetry.space_group_name_H-M   'P 1'
#
loop_
_entity.id
_entity.type
_entity.pdbx_description
1 polymer ?
#
loop_
_entity_poly.entity_id
_entity_poly.type
_entity_poly.pdbx_seq_one_letter_code
_entity_poly.pdbx_strand_id
1 'polypeptide(L)'
;MTTAVSPVPVREGTPTSYLRNGALPGALAGIAGGLVFGGAMASLGALPTVAALVRSDVPWVGFALHMAIAVVVGAVFGLLVVHQQIRSSELLFWGLAYGMFWWFLGTLTLLPLLSGLPMTWSLKTAQASLPSLLGHLYYGAVTAVAFALLHRDGKAAAVAREHLRPRTLLRGLIAAAIVGGLLVLSFGVGAGARLGWLPAVAVCMGIGYPLVFTGKAEGTGPALIRGTAYGFLWWVVVSLTLPPLLDGNRLDWSQPTIAAATTRLPPYLLAGAGIAAIFGWLGGLARNLFVDDVRLLHHETSTRGLRVLAYGALSGLIGGIIFGFVWGTVDVLPSVARLVGAQGEVAGWIVHLVIAQIIGVSYALLFRGRSYDLASGLGWGLSYGFFWWVFGALTLLPVLLGQPPRWNATAIATAFPGLVGHLAYGAGLGAIFAWLEHRENPWWVARSQTEAVRATARRDQVLGSAPALWILTVLIALTIPVLVAPP
;
A
#
# COMPACT_ATOMS: atom_id res chain seq x y z
N MET A 1 -14.15 -45.26 3.38
CA MET A 1 -12.95 -45.22 2.52
C MET A 1 -12.43 -43.79 2.51
N THR A 2 -11.46 -43.50 3.37
CA THR A 2 -10.84 -42.18 3.55
C THR A 2 -9.58 -42.12 2.68
N THR A 3 -9.64 -41.38 1.57
CA THR A 3 -8.47 -41.07 0.77
C THR A 3 -7.64 -40.03 1.52
N ALA A 4 -6.59 -40.48 2.20
CA ALA A 4 -5.56 -39.62 2.76
C ALA A 4 -4.90 -38.86 1.61
N VAL A 5 -5.14 -37.54 1.53
CA VAL A 5 -4.40 -36.64 0.65
C VAL A 5 -2.95 -36.67 1.13
N SER A 6 -2.08 -37.32 0.36
CA SER A 6 -0.64 -37.34 0.64
C SER A 6 -0.11 -35.90 0.59
N PRO A 7 0.74 -35.47 1.54
CA PRO A 7 1.35 -34.15 1.47
C PRO A 7 2.18 -34.06 0.19
N VAL A 8 1.91 -33.05 -0.63
CA VAL A 8 2.75 -32.72 -1.78
C VAL A 8 4.16 -32.45 -1.24
N PRO A 9 5.19 -33.18 -1.70
CA PRO A 9 6.54 -32.97 -1.20
C PRO A 9 6.96 -31.54 -1.50
N VAL A 10 7.40 -30.81 -0.46
CA VAL A 10 8.11 -29.55 -0.62
C VAL A 10 9.38 -29.92 -1.40
N ARG A 11 9.47 -29.55 -2.67
CA ARG A 11 10.74 -29.61 -3.41
C ARG A 11 11.67 -28.61 -2.76
N GLU A 12 12.46 -29.06 -1.79
CA GLU A 12 13.62 -28.31 -1.33
C GLU A 12 14.57 -28.18 -2.53
N GLY A 13 14.78 -26.95 -2.98
CA GLY A 13 15.75 -26.67 -4.03
C GLY A 13 17.14 -27.07 -3.57
N THR A 14 17.95 -27.68 -4.43
CA THR A 14 19.37 -27.83 -4.15
C THR A 14 20.01 -26.43 -4.01
N PRO A 15 21.07 -26.23 -3.21
CA PRO A 15 21.74 -24.92 -3.07
C PRO A 15 22.09 -24.27 -4.42
N THR A 16 22.47 -25.10 -5.39
CA THR A 16 22.71 -24.72 -6.79
C THR A 16 21.49 -24.13 -7.50
N SER A 17 20.28 -24.60 -7.18
CA SER A 17 19.04 -24.07 -7.74
C SER A 17 18.69 -22.69 -7.18
N TYR A 18 18.95 -22.43 -5.89
CA TYR A 18 18.73 -21.10 -5.29
C TYR A 18 19.71 -20.05 -5.84
N LEU A 19 20.98 -20.42 -6.03
CA LEU A 19 21.97 -19.52 -6.63
C LEU A 19 21.61 -19.15 -8.07
N ARG A 20 21.27 -20.16 -8.89
CA ARG A 20 20.93 -19.96 -10.31
C ARG A 20 19.60 -19.22 -10.51
N ASN A 21 18.58 -19.56 -9.73
CA ASN A 21 17.24 -19.05 -9.92
C ASN A 21 16.97 -17.79 -9.08
N GLY A 22 17.64 -17.59 -7.95
CA GLY A 22 17.44 -16.43 -7.08
C GLY A 22 18.56 -15.40 -7.20
N ALA A 23 19.76 -15.75 -6.75
CA ALA A 23 20.85 -14.79 -6.57
C ALA A 23 21.31 -14.13 -7.88
N LEU A 24 21.54 -14.90 -8.95
CA LEU A 24 22.00 -14.36 -10.24
C LEU A 24 21.00 -13.40 -10.90
N PRO A 25 19.72 -13.77 -11.13
CA PRO A 25 18.75 -12.83 -11.67
C PRO A 25 18.47 -11.67 -10.69
N GLY A 26 18.59 -11.91 -9.38
CA GLY A 26 18.55 -10.87 -8.36
C GLY A 26 19.66 -9.83 -8.52
N ALA A 27 20.90 -10.27 -8.71
CA ALA A 27 22.06 -9.41 -8.95
C ALA A 27 21.89 -8.57 -10.21
N LEU A 28 21.47 -9.20 -11.32
CA LEU A 28 21.21 -8.50 -12.59
C LEU A 28 20.07 -7.47 -12.46
N ALA A 29 19.02 -7.82 -11.72
CA ALA A 29 17.94 -6.90 -11.41
C ALA A 29 18.40 -5.74 -10.50
N GLY A 30 19.30 -6.04 -9.55
CA GLY A 30 19.96 -5.06 -8.69
C GLY A 30 20.81 -4.07 -9.49
N ILE A 31 21.48 -4.50 -10.57
CA ILE A 31 22.15 -3.58 -11.50
C ILE A 31 21.14 -2.63 -12.14
N ALA A 32 20.00 -3.14 -12.64
CA ALA A 32 18.99 -2.28 -13.25
C ALA A 32 18.43 -1.23 -12.27
N GLY A 33 18.08 -1.63 -11.05
CA GLY A 33 17.66 -0.69 -10.01
C GLY A 33 18.78 0.24 -9.58
N GLY A 34 20.00 -0.29 -9.50
CA GLY A 34 21.22 0.43 -9.16
C GLY A 34 21.51 1.56 -10.14
N LEU A 35 21.39 1.30 -11.45
CA LEU A 35 21.57 2.31 -12.50
C LEU A 35 20.58 3.47 -12.37
N VAL A 36 19.30 3.17 -12.12
CA VAL A 36 18.28 4.22 -11.92
C VAL A 36 18.60 5.07 -10.68
N PHE A 37 18.90 4.43 -9.55
CA PHE A 37 19.24 5.16 -8.33
C PHE A 37 20.61 5.88 -8.45
N GLY A 38 21.58 5.28 -9.11
CA GLY A 38 22.89 5.87 -9.37
C GLY A 38 22.79 7.11 -10.25
N GLY A 39 21.94 7.07 -11.29
CA GLY A 39 21.62 8.24 -12.10
C GLY A 39 20.95 9.35 -11.28
N ALA A 40 20.02 8.99 -10.39
CA ALA A 40 19.42 9.95 -9.48
C ALA A 40 20.46 10.59 -8.52
N MET A 41 21.35 9.79 -7.95
CA MET A 41 22.44 10.29 -7.10
C MET A 41 23.41 11.19 -7.88
N ALA A 42 23.70 10.88 -9.14
CA ALA A 42 24.52 11.74 -9.99
C ALA A 42 23.84 13.10 -10.21
N SER A 43 22.54 13.11 -10.54
CA SER A 43 21.75 14.34 -10.71
C SER A 43 21.69 15.18 -9.43
N LEU A 44 21.63 14.54 -8.27
CA LEU A 44 21.50 15.17 -6.95
C LEU A 44 22.85 15.45 -6.28
N GLY A 45 23.97 15.07 -6.89
CA GLY A 45 25.31 15.25 -6.31
C GLY A 45 25.59 14.38 -5.08
N ALA A 46 24.90 13.25 -4.91
CA ALA A 46 24.99 12.39 -3.72
C ALA A 46 26.06 11.27 -3.82
N LEU A 47 26.71 11.11 -4.97
CA LEU A 47 27.73 10.07 -5.17
C LEU A 47 28.96 10.19 -4.24
N PRO A 48 29.50 11.39 -3.95
CA PRO A 48 30.62 11.53 -3.01
C PRO A 48 30.30 11.01 -1.60
N THR A 49 29.05 11.10 -1.16
CA THR A 49 28.61 10.56 0.14
C THR A 49 28.83 9.04 0.23
N VAL A 50 28.63 8.32 -0.88
CA VAL A 50 28.90 6.88 -0.94
C VAL A 50 30.40 6.62 -1.04
N ALA A 51 31.13 7.41 -1.83
CA ALA A 51 32.59 7.28 -1.96
C ALA A 51 33.32 7.44 -0.60
N ALA A 52 32.77 8.28 0.28
CA ALA A 52 33.32 8.54 1.60
C ALA A 52 33.44 7.27 2.47
N LEU A 53 32.61 6.25 2.24
CA LEU A 53 32.69 4.95 2.92
C LEU A 53 34.04 4.24 2.72
N VAL A 54 34.71 4.52 1.60
CA VAL A 54 36.05 4.00 1.28
C VAL A 54 37.11 5.10 1.30
N ARG A 55 36.83 6.19 2.04
CA ARG A 55 37.73 7.37 2.20
C ARG A 55 38.09 8.03 0.86
N SER A 56 37.16 8.07 -0.08
CA SER A 56 37.28 8.77 -1.35
C SER A 56 36.20 9.84 -1.49
N ASP A 57 36.47 10.91 -2.23
CA ASP A 57 35.52 11.95 -2.61
C ASP A 57 35.14 11.89 -4.11
N VAL A 58 35.74 10.96 -4.86
CA VAL A 58 35.59 10.86 -6.31
C VAL A 58 34.21 10.29 -6.66
N PRO A 59 33.36 11.01 -7.42
CA PRO A 59 32.00 10.57 -7.73
C PRO A 59 31.93 9.19 -8.42
N TRP A 60 32.89 8.88 -9.30
CA TRP A 60 32.95 7.58 -9.98
C TRP A 60 33.22 6.42 -9.01
N VAL A 61 34.05 6.62 -7.98
CA VAL A 61 34.28 5.62 -6.93
C VAL A 61 32.99 5.38 -6.15
N GLY A 62 32.26 6.45 -5.82
CA GLY A 62 30.94 6.35 -5.19
C GLY A 62 29.92 5.61 -6.04
N PHE A 63 29.89 5.86 -7.35
CA PHE A 63 29.02 5.14 -8.29
C PHE A 63 29.37 3.65 -8.38
N ALA A 64 30.66 3.31 -8.51
CA ALA A 64 31.11 1.93 -8.56
C ALA A 64 30.78 1.17 -7.26
N LEU A 65 31.00 1.79 -6.10
CA LEU A 65 30.63 1.21 -4.81
C LEU A 65 29.12 1.03 -4.67
N HIS A 66 28.33 2.02 -5.09
CA HIS A 66 26.88 1.89 -5.15
C HIS A 66 26.43 0.74 -6.06
N MET A 67 27.05 0.56 -7.23
CA MET A 67 26.74 -0.58 -8.11
C MET A 67 27.07 -1.92 -7.44
N ALA A 68 28.20 -2.01 -6.73
CA ALA A 68 28.56 -3.22 -6.00
C ALA A 68 27.54 -3.54 -4.89
N ILE A 69 27.11 -2.54 -4.12
CA ILE A 69 26.07 -2.68 -3.10
C ILE A 69 24.74 -3.10 -3.75
N ALA A 70 24.33 -2.45 -4.84
CA ALA A 70 23.12 -2.74 -5.58
C ALA A 70 23.07 -4.19 -6.10
N VAL A 71 24.21 -4.72 -6.58
CA VAL A 71 24.34 -6.13 -6.97
C VAL A 71 24.06 -7.07 -5.79
N VAL A 72 24.68 -6.83 -4.65
CA VAL A 72 24.53 -7.67 -3.45
C VAL A 72 23.11 -7.61 -2.91
N VAL A 73 22.57 -6.40 -2.78
CA VAL A 73 21.21 -6.16 -2.29
C VAL A 73 20.18 -6.77 -3.25
N GLY A 74 20.37 -6.65 -4.56
CA GLY A 74 19.53 -7.30 -5.57
C GLY A 74 19.58 -8.82 -5.50
N ALA A 75 20.77 -9.40 -5.29
CA ALA A 75 20.91 -10.85 -5.11
C ALA A 75 20.12 -11.35 -3.89
N VAL A 76 20.17 -10.63 -2.77
CA VAL A 76 19.37 -10.93 -1.57
C VAL A 76 17.87 -10.85 -1.87
N PHE A 77 17.42 -9.82 -2.61
CA PHE A 77 16.02 -9.73 -3.04
C PHE A 77 15.59 -10.96 -3.84
N GLY A 78 16.39 -11.37 -4.84
CA GLY A 78 16.08 -12.54 -5.67
C GLY A 78 16.03 -13.84 -4.86
N LEU A 79 16.93 -14.02 -3.90
CA LEU A 79 16.92 -15.17 -2.98
C LEU A 79 15.65 -15.18 -2.11
N LEU A 80 15.26 -14.04 -1.55
CA LEU A 80 14.03 -13.93 -0.75
C LEU A 80 12.78 -14.24 -1.57
N VAL A 81 12.71 -13.72 -2.80
CA VAL A 81 11.57 -13.96 -3.71
C VAL A 81 11.42 -15.44 -4.05
N VAL A 82 12.52 -16.12 -4.40
CA VAL A 82 12.49 -17.55 -4.76
C VAL A 82 12.21 -18.41 -3.53
N HIS A 83 12.81 -18.09 -2.38
CA HIS A 83 12.58 -18.82 -1.14
C HIS A 83 11.13 -18.70 -0.67
N GLN A 84 10.56 -17.50 -0.74
CA GLN A 84 9.16 -17.24 -0.37
C GLN A 84 8.17 -17.54 -1.50
N GLN A 85 8.60 -18.03 -2.67
CA GLN A 85 7.74 -18.35 -3.82
C GLN A 85 6.77 -17.20 -4.21
N ILE A 86 7.24 -15.96 -4.12
CA ILE A 86 6.41 -14.78 -4.37
C ILE A 86 6.06 -14.71 -5.86
N ARG A 87 4.78 -14.46 -6.15
CA ARG A 87 4.28 -14.35 -7.53
C ARG A 87 4.80 -13.09 -8.22
N SER A 88 5.16 -13.20 -9.50
CA SER A 88 5.73 -12.09 -10.28
C SER A 88 4.87 -10.83 -10.34
N SER A 89 3.53 -10.97 -10.36
CA SER A 89 2.58 -9.84 -10.37
C SER A 89 2.54 -9.05 -9.06
N GLU A 90 3.06 -9.61 -7.97
CA GLU A 90 3.06 -8.99 -6.65
C GLU A 90 4.42 -8.32 -6.33
N LEU A 91 5.44 -8.59 -7.15
CA LEU A 91 6.81 -8.18 -6.90
C LEU A 91 6.98 -6.67 -6.80
N LEU A 92 6.18 -5.88 -7.53
CA LEU A 92 6.29 -4.42 -7.47
C LEU A 92 6.14 -3.88 -6.05
N PHE A 93 5.14 -4.35 -5.30
CA PHE A 93 4.93 -3.90 -3.92
C PHE A 93 6.00 -4.43 -2.96
N TRP A 94 6.45 -5.67 -3.17
CA TRP A 94 7.60 -6.20 -2.44
C TRP A 94 8.86 -5.39 -2.71
N GLY A 95 9.09 -4.96 -3.95
CA GLY A 95 10.18 -4.08 -4.34
C GLY A 95 10.10 -2.73 -3.65
N LEU A 96 8.94 -2.07 -3.65
CA LEU A 96 8.74 -0.80 -2.95
C LEU A 96 8.98 -0.93 -1.44
N ALA A 97 8.42 -1.97 -0.81
CA ALA A 97 8.63 -2.25 0.62
C ALA A 97 10.11 -2.54 0.90
N TYR A 98 10.79 -3.30 0.04
CA TYR A 98 12.20 -3.63 0.16
C TYR A 98 13.09 -2.40 0.01
N GLY A 99 12.80 -1.53 -0.95
CA GLY A 99 13.48 -0.24 -1.12
C GLY A 99 13.32 0.62 0.13
N MET A 100 12.09 0.83 0.59
CA MET A 100 11.84 1.63 1.79
C MET A 100 12.49 1.03 3.04
N PHE A 101 12.50 -0.29 3.19
CA PHE A 101 13.27 -0.98 4.24
C PHE A 101 14.76 -0.65 4.17
N TRP A 102 15.37 -0.69 2.99
CA TRP A 102 16.78 -0.32 2.81
C TRP A 102 17.07 1.16 3.02
N TRP A 103 16.07 2.04 2.91
CA TRP A 103 16.27 3.43 3.33
C TRP A 103 16.44 3.54 4.86
N PHE A 104 15.61 2.85 5.63
CA PHE A 104 15.77 2.78 7.10
C PHE A 104 17.06 2.06 7.51
N LEU A 105 17.33 0.89 6.92
CA LEU A 105 18.50 0.10 7.27
C LEU A 105 19.80 0.70 6.70
N GLY A 106 19.84 0.98 5.42
CA GLY A 106 21.00 1.53 4.71
C GLY A 106 21.26 2.99 5.09
N THR A 107 20.40 3.90 4.66
CA THR A 107 20.67 5.35 4.81
C THR A 107 20.62 5.81 6.26
N LEU A 108 19.59 5.45 7.02
CA LEU A 108 19.41 5.99 8.38
C LEU A 108 20.23 5.26 9.45
N THR A 109 20.70 4.04 9.17
CA THR A 109 21.35 3.19 10.18
C THR A 109 22.78 2.82 9.79
N LEU A 110 22.98 2.08 8.69
CA LEU A 110 24.29 1.59 8.30
C LEU A 110 25.23 2.69 7.82
N LEU A 111 24.77 3.65 7.01
CA LEU A 111 25.62 4.71 6.46
C LEU A 111 26.28 5.56 7.58
N PRO A 112 25.56 6.08 8.60
CA PRO A 112 26.18 6.76 9.73
C PRO A 112 27.19 5.87 10.46
N LEU A 113 26.81 4.64 10.81
CA LEU A 113 27.67 3.72 11.56
C LEU A 113 28.97 3.37 10.80
N LEU A 114 28.87 3.09 9.51
CA LEU A 114 30.02 2.81 8.65
C LEU A 114 30.90 4.06 8.43
N SER A 115 30.33 5.25 8.58
CA SER A 115 31.05 6.53 8.53
C SER A 115 31.64 6.94 9.89
N GLY A 116 31.51 6.10 10.93
CA GLY A 116 31.99 6.40 12.28
C GLY A 116 31.11 7.38 13.07
N LEU A 117 29.90 7.66 12.60
CA LEU A 117 28.92 8.50 13.28
C LEU A 117 27.94 7.63 14.09
N PRO A 118 27.38 8.14 15.20
CA PRO A 118 26.35 7.43 15.93
C PRO A 118 25.08 7.26 15.07
N MET A 119 24.23 6.31 15.45
CA MET A 119 22.94 6.08 14.80
C MET A 119 22.05 7.33 14.91
N THR A 120 21.71 7.93 13.78
CA THR A 120 20.99 9.22 13.71
C THR A 120 19.51 9.04 13.40
N TRP A 121 18.76 8.43 14.32
CA TRP A 121 17.30 8.33 14.21
C TRP A 121 16.64 9.60 14.76
N SER A 122 16.70 10.67 13.96
CA SER A 122 16.03 11.93 14.24
C SER A 122 15.18 12.38 13.05
N LEU A 123 14.12 13.13 13.32
CA LEU A 123 13.28 13.71 12.26
C LEU A 123 14.10 14.58 11.30
N LYS A 124 15.01 15.40 11.83
CA LYS A 124 15.91 16.26 11.03
C LYS A 124 16.79 15.45 10.08
N THR A 125 17.37 14.35 10.56
CA THR A 125 18.21 13.47 9.72
C THR A 125 17.38 12.73 8.67
N ALA A 126 16.18 12.27 9.03
CA ALA A 126 15.25 11.69 8.09
C ALA A 126 14.85 12.67 6.97
N GLN A 127 14.57 13.93 7.33
CA GLN A 127 14.25 14.99 6.36
C GLN A 127 15.43 15.32 5.44
N ALA A 128 16.65 15.40 5.99
CA ALA A 128 17.85 15.64 5.19
C ALA A 128 18.17 14.50 4.21
N SER A 129 17.78 13.27 4.54
CA SER A 129 18.00 12.08 3.72
C SER A 129 16.83 11.70 2.83
N LEU A 130 15.78 12.55 2.78
CA LEU A 130 14.57 12.32 2.01
C LEU A 130 14.79 12.11 0.49
N PRO A 131 15.74 12.80 -0.19
CA PRO A 131 16.06 12.48 -1.58
C PRO A 131 16.47 11.01 -1.78
N SER A 132 17.19 10.43 -0.82
CA SER A 132 17.61 9.03 -0.91
C SER A 132 16.45 8.05 -0.71
N LEU A 133 15.37 8.43 -0.01
CA LEU A 133 14.16 7.59 0.13
C LEU A 133 13.55 7.33 -1.25
N LEU A 134 13.40 8.37 -2.06
CA LEU A 134 12.89 8.24 -3.43
C LEU A 134 13.81 7.38 -4.29
N GLY A 135 15.12 7.57 -4.16
CA GLY A 135 16.11 6.72 -4.82
C GLY A 135 15.99 5.24 -4.44
N HIS A 136 15.78 4.93 -3.16
CA HIS A 136 15.54 3.56 -2.68
C HIS A 136 14.20 2.99 -3.17
N LEU A 137 13.14 3.80 -3.24
CA LEU A 137 11.86 3.39 -3.81
C LEU A 137 12.00 3.01 -5.28
N TYR A 138 12.69 3.83 -6.08
CA TYR A 138 12.98 3.52 -7.47
C TYR A 138 13.87 2.29 -7.62
N TYR A 139 14.94 2.19 -6.81
CA TYR A 139 15.80 1.01 -6.77
C TYR A 139 14.98 -0.26 -6.56
N GLY A 140 14.15 -0.29 -5.51
CA GLY A 140 13.33 -1.45 -5.16
C GLY A 140 12.28 -1.78 -6.22
N ALA A 141 11.57 -0.78 -6.75
CA ALA A 141 10.57 -0.98 -7.80
C ALA A 141 11.20 -1.53 -9.11
N VAL A 142 12.30 -0.93 -9.56
CA VAL A 142 12.99 -1.34 -10.78
C VAL A 142 13.65 -2.71 -10.62
N THR A 143 14.27 -2.99 -9.47
CA THR A 143 14.80 -4.32 -9.15
C THR A 143 13.69 -5.37 -9.20
N ALA A 144 12.55 -5.10 -8.58
CA ALA A 144 11.42 -6.04 -8.61
C ALA A 144 10.89 -6.29 -10.03
N VAL A 145 10.72 -5.23 -10.84
CA VAL A 145 10.28 -5.36 -12.22
C VAL A 145 11.31 -6.11 -13.06
N ALA A 146 12.59 -5.73 -13.00
CA ALA A 146 13.66 -6.40 -13.72
C ALA A 146 13.77 -7.89 -13.33
N PHE A 147 13.68 -8.20 -12.03
CA PHE A 147 13.64 -9.58 -11.55
C PHE A 147 12.43 -10.33 -12.12
N ALA A 148 11.24 -9.73 -12.09
CA ALA A 148 10.02 -10.32 -12.66
C ALA A 148 10.16 -10.62 -14.16
N LEU A 149 10.90 -9.78 -14.91
CA LEU A 149 11.17 -9.96 -16.34
C LEU A 149 12.19 -11.07 -16.61
N LEU A 150 13.24 -11.17 -15.80
CA LEU A 150 14.29 -12.19 -15.90
C LEU A 150 13.80 -13.56 -15.44
N HIS A 151 12.90 -13.60 -14.46
CA HIS A 151 12.39 -14.82 -13.83
C HIS A 151 11.08 -15.32 -14.46
N ARG A 152 10.80 -14.95 -15.72
CA ARG A 152 9.56 -15.33 -16.40
C ARG A 152 9.50 -16.83 -16.67
N ASP A 153 8.80 -17.57 -15.82
CA ASP A 153 8.24 -18.86 -16.19
C ASP A 153 7.24 -18.63 -17.35
N GLY A 154 7.22 -19.50 -18.37
CA GLY A 154 6.44 -19.32 -19.62
C GLY A 154 4.94 -18.98 -19.48
N LYS A 155 4.37 -19.04 -18.27
CA LYS A 155 3.04 -18.56 -17.90
C LYS A 155 2.91 -17.02 -17.96
N ALA A 156 3.99 -16.26 -17.82
CA ALA A 156 3.98 -14.79 -17.82
C ALA A 156 3.49 -14.19 -19.15
N ALA A 157 3.81 -14.81 -20.29
CA ALA A 157 3.35 -14.37 -21.61
C ALA A 157 1.84 -14.63 -21.83
N ALA A 158 1.29 -15.67 -21.21
CA ALA A 158 -0.15 -15.91 -21.21
C ALA A 158 -0.90 -14.89 -20.33
N VAL A 159 -0.37 -14.61 -19.14
CA VAL A 159 -0.91 -13.59 -18.21
C VAL A 159 -0.86 -12.18 -18.82
N ALA A 160 0.26 -11.80 -19.45
CA ALA A 160 0.37 -10.51 -20.14
C ALA A 160 -0.66 -10.35 -21.27
N ARG A 161 -0.95 -11.42 -22.02
CA ARG A 161 -1.99 -11.43 -23.05
C ARG A 161 -3.41 -11.26 -22.48
N GLU A 162 -3.67 -11.74 -21.26
CA GLU A 162 -4.95 -11.50 -20.58
C GLU A 162 -5.08 -10.05 -20.10
N HIS A 163 -3.99 -9.44 -19.63
CA HIS A 163 -3.95 -8.05 -19.16
C HIS A 163 -4.22 -7.05 -20.30
N LEU A 164 -3.71 -7.34 -21.49
CA LEU A 164 -3.83 -6.50 -22.69
C LEU A 164 -5.16 -6.67 -23.43
N ARG A 165 -6.11 -7.48 -22.92
CA ARG A 165 -7.41 -7.64 -23.59
C ARG A 165 -8.15 -6.29 -23.62
N PRO A 166 -8.75 -5.89 -24.76
CA PRO A 166 -9.47 -4.63 -24.87
C PRO A 166 -10.55 -4.43 -23.79
N ARG A 167 -11.24 -5.51 -23.41
CA ARG A 167 -12.26 -5.49 -22.35
C ARG A 167 -11.67 -5.16 -20.97
N THR A 168 -10.45 -5.63 -20.68
CA THR A 168 -9.76 -5.36 -19.42
C THR A 168 -9.30 -3.90 -19.37
N LEU A 169 -8.70 -3.40 -20.46
CA LEU A 169 -8.28 -2.00 -20.56
C LEU A 169 -9.46 -1.03 -20.51
N LEU A 170 -10.57 -1.36 -21.20
CA LEU A 170 -11.80 -0.56 -21.16
C LEU A 170 -12.39 -0.47 -19.75
N ARG A 171 -12.38 -1.56 -18.97
CA ARG A 171 -12.78 -1.51 -17.56
C ARG A 171 -11.91 -0.56 -16.74
N GLY A 172 -10.59 -0.59 -16.98
CA GLY A 172 -9.65 0.34 -16.35
C GLY A 172 -9.93 1.80 -16.71
N LEU A 173 -10.22 2.07 -17.98
CA LEU A 173 -10.59 3.39 -18.48
C LEU A 173 -11.90 3.90 -17.88
N ILE A 174 -12.94 3.06 -17.81
CA ILE A 174 -14.22 3.41 -17.18
C ILE A 174 -14.02 3.71 -15.69
N ALA A 175 -13.24 2.88 -14.99
CA ALA A 175 -12.91 3.13 -13.59
C ALA A 175 -12.19 4.47 -13.41
N ALA A 176 -11.21 4.78 -14.25
CA ALA A 176 -10.52 6.07 -14.24
C ALA A 176 -11.44 7.25 -14.55
N ALA A 177 -12.34 7.12 -15.53
CA ALA A 177 -13.29 8.18 -15.89
C ALA A 177 -14.26 8.48 -14.73
N ILE A 178 -14.80 7.44 -14.08
CA ILE A 178 -15.70 7.62 -12.93
C ILE A 178 -14.96 8.30 -11.77
N VAL A 179 -13.79 7.81 -11.41
CA VAL A 179 -13.02 8.34 -10.27
C VAL A 179 -12.51 9.75 -10.54
N GLY A 180 -11.94 9.98 -11.73
CA GLY A 180 -11.47 11.29 -12.16
C GLY A 180 -12.61 12.31 -12.22
N GLY A 181 -13.76 11.91 -12.77
CA GLY A 181 -14.97 12.74 -12.79
C GLY A 181 -15.46 13.08 -11.39
N LEU A 182 -15.57 12.10 -10.50
CA LEU A 182 -15.96 12.32 -9.10
C LEU A 182 -15.01 13.28 -8.37
N LEU A 183 -13.69 13.13 -8.55
CA LEU A 183 -12.72 14.05 -7.95
C LEU A 183 -12.92 15.46 -8.50
N VAL A 184 -12.96 15.65 -9.82
CA VAL A 184 -13.16 16.98 -10.42
C VAL A 184 -14.46 17.63 -9.94
N LEU A 185 -15.57 16.88 -9.93
CA LEU A 185 -16.86 17.36 -9.45
C LEU A 185 -16.84 17.73 -7.97
N SER A 186 -16.15 16.94 -7.13
CA SER A 186 -16.02 17.20 -5.69
C SER A 186 -15.23 18.48 -5.38
N PHE A 187 -14.39 18.95 -6.30
CA PHE A 187 -13.52 20.11 -6.10
C PHE A 187 -13.97 21.38 -6.83
N GLY A 188 -14.94 21.30 -7.74
CA GLY A 188 -15.52 22.45 -8.42
C GLY A 188 -14.50 23.34 -9.14
N VAL A 189 -14.79 24.65 -9.21
CA VAL A 189 -13.92 25.65 -9.82
C VAL A 189 -12.62 25.77 -9.00
N GLY A 190 -11.47 25.48 -9.63
CA GLY A 190 -10.16 25.42 -8.95
C GLY A 190 -9.63 24.01 -8.71
N ALA A 191 -10.36 22.96 -9.11
CA ALA A 191 -9.89 21.58 -9.07
C ALA A 191 -8.52 21.39 -9.74
N GLY A 192 -8.24 22.10 -10.84
CA GLY A 192 -6.95 22.04 -11.54
C GLY A 192 -5.75 22.43 -10.67
N ALA A 193 -5.87 23.47 -9.83
CA ALA A 193 -4.79 23.88 -8.94
C ALA A 193 -4.50 22.83 -7.85
N ARG A 194 -5.55 22.15 -7.36
CA ARG A 194 -5.46 21.16 -6.28
C ARG A 194 -5.05 19.78 -6.76
N LEU A 195 -5.55 19.36 -7.93
CA LEU A 195 -5.33 18.03 -8.49
C LEU A 195 -4.13 17.99 -9.44
N GLY A 196 -3.68 19.14 -9.95
CA GLY A 196 -2.59 19.22 -10.93
C GLY A 196 -2.90 18.36 -12.15
N TRP A 197 -1.97 17.47 -12.51
CA TRP A 197 -2.10 16.60 -13.68
C TRP A 197 -2.94 15.34 -13.41
N LEU A 198 -3.44 15.15 -12.18
CA LEU A 198 -4.15 13.93 -11.80
C LEU A 198 -5.33 13.58 -12.71
N PRO A 199 -6.18 14.51 -13.18
CA PRO A 199 -7.28 14.15 -14.08
C PRO A 199 -6.80 13.54 -15.40
N ALA A 200 -5.72 14.08 -15.99
CA ALA A 200 -5.12 13.52 -17.20
C ALA A 200 -4.41 12.18 -16.92
N VAL A 201 -3.70 12.12 -15.80
CA VAL A 201 -2.92 10.96 -15.36
C VAL A 201 -3.82 9.81 -14.91
N ALA A 202 -5.04 10.08 -14.44
CA ALA A 202 -6.00 9.07 -14.02
C ALA A 202 -6.30 8.08 -15.16
N VAL A 203 -6.31 8.53 -16.41
CA VAL A 203 -6.45 7.66 -17.58
C VAL A 203 -5.28 6.65 -17.64
N CYS A 204 -4.05 7.14 -17.52
CA CYS A 204 -2.85 6.30 -17.45
C CYS A 204 -2.88 5.37 -16.23
N MET A 205 -3.36 5.84 -15.08
CA MET A 205 -3.56 5.02 -13.89
C MET A 205 -4.54 3.88 -14.16
N GLY A 206 -5.68 4.17 -14.81
CA GLY A 206 -6.71 3.19 -15.15
C GLY A 206 -6.26 2.14 -16.16
N ILE A 207 -5.51 2.55 -17.18
CA ILE A 207 -4.88 1.62 -18.15
C ILE A 207 -3.77 0.81 -17.47
N GLY A 208 -2.92 1.47 -16.68
CA GLY A 208 -1.78 0.85 -16.01
C GLY A 208 -2.18 -0.17 -14.95
N TYR A 209 -3.31 0.04 -14.27
CA TYR A 209 -3.74 -0.84 -13.17
C TYR A 209 -3.87 -2.31 -13.60
N PRO A 210 -4.62 -2.69 -14.65
CA PRO A 210 -4.69 -4.06 -15.13
C PRO A 210 -3.41 -4.57 -15.82
N LEU A 211 -2.50 -3.68 -16.25
CA LEU A 211 -1.22 -4.09 -16.82
C LEU A 211 -0.28 -4.60 -15.74
N VAL A 212 -0.24 -3.88 -14.62
CA VAL A 212 0.60 -4.20 -13.46
C VAL A 212 -0.03 -5.30 -12.62
N PHE A 213 -1.35 -5.25 -12.39
CA PHE A 213 -2.06 -6.19 -11.52
C PHE A 213 -3.01 -7.06 -12.31
N THR A 214 -3.05 -8.35 -11.97
CA THR A 214 -3.84 -9.32 -12.72
C THR A 214 -5.33 -9.00 -12.66
N GLY A 215 -6.06 -9.25 -13.75
CA GLY A 215 -7.52 -9.21 -13.79
C GLY A 215 -8.22 -10.34 -12.98
N LYS A 216 -7.48 -11.08 -12.15
CA LYS A 216 -8.08 -12.08 -11.25
C LYS A 216 -8.99 -11.38 -10.24
N ALA A 217 -10.06 -12.08 -9.87
CA ALA A 217 -11.02 -11.57 -8.90
C ALA A 217 -10.36 -11.44 -7.52
N GLU A 218 -9.95 -10.22 -7.18
CA GLU A 218 -9.59 -9.83 -5.82
C GLU A 218 -10.83 -9.27 -5.11
N GLY A 219 -10.90 -9.43 -3.79
CA GLY A 219 -11.98 -8.80 -3.01
C GLY A 219 -11.84 -7.29 -3.01
N THR A 220 -12.95 -6.56 -2.89
CA THR A 220 -12.94 -5.09 -2.93
C THR A 220 -12.03 -4.47 -1.87
N GLY A 221 -11.95 -5.04 -0.67
CA GLY A 221 -11.06 -4.53 0.40
C GLY A 221 -9.58 -4.60 0.04
N PRO A 222 -9.02 -5.77 -0.26
CA PRO A 222 -7.63 -5.87 -0.72
C PRO A 222 -7.33 -5.03 -1.97
N ALA A 223 -8.27 -4.96 -2.93
CA ALA A 223 -8.14 -4.10 -4.10
C ALA A 223 -8.06 -2.61 -3.72
N LEU A 224 -8.88 -2.15 -2.76
CA LEU A 224 -8.84 -0.78 -2.24
C LEU A 224 -7.45 -0.44 -1.69
N ILE A 225 -6.89 -1.28 -0.83
CA ILE A 225 -5.56 -1.06 -0.22
C ILE A 225 -4.45 -1.11 -1.28
N ARG A 226 -4.55 -2.06 -2.21
CA ARG A 226 -3.65 -2.13 -3.37
C ARG A 226 -3.71 -0.85 -4.19
N GLY A 227 -4.90 -0.34 -4.44
CA GLY A 227 -5.14 0.92 -5.12
C GLY A 227 -4.52 2.11 -4.39
N THR A 228 -4.60 2.17 -3.06
CA THR A 228 -3.93 3.21 -2.27
C THR A 228 -2.41 3.19 -2.49
N ALA A 229 -1.77 2.02 -2.42
CA ALA A 229 -0.34 1.88 -2.68
C ALA A 229 0.04 2.18 -4.14
N TYR A 230 -0.83 1.83 -5.09
CA TYR A 230 -0.66 2.19 -6.50
C TYR A 230 -0.75 3.71 -6.71
N GLY A 231 -1.67 4.38 -6.03
CA GLY A 231 -1.77 5.84 -6.01
C GLY A 231 -0.50 6.50 -5.47
N PHE A 232 0.08 5.95 -4.40
CA PHE A 232 1.36 6.41 -3.85
C PHE A 232 2.49 6.36 -4.89
N LEU A 233 2.60 5.24 -5.62
CA LEU A 233 3.58 5.10 -6.70
C LEU A 233 3.40 6.17 -7.78
N TRP A 234 2.16 6.41 -8.21
CA TRP A 234 1.86 7.45 -9.20
C TRP A 234 2.18 8.86 -8.69
N TRP A 235 1.96 9.13 -7.42
CA TRP A 235 2.37 10.41 -6.82
C TRP A 235 3.89 10.58 -6.87
N VAL A 236 4.67 9.55 -6.51
CA VAL A 236 6.14 9.58 -6.61
C VAL A 236 6.60 9.84 -8.05
N VAL A 237 6.02 9.14 -9.03
CA VAL A 237 6.42 9.26 -10.43
C VAL A 237 5.99 10.61 -11.01
N VAL A 238 4.71 10.95 -10.92
CA VAL A 238 4.14 12.08 -11.67
C VAL A 238 4.15 13.39 -10.89
N SER A 239 4.06 13.37 -9.56
CA SER A 239 4.09 14.62 -8.79
C SER A 239 5.49 15.01 -8.33
N LEU A 240 6.39 14.04 -8.08
CA LEU A 240 7.75 14.34 -7.60
C LEU A 240 8.85 14.23 -8.65
N THR A 241 8.68 13.38 -9.66
CA THR A 241 9.82 13.01 -10.53
C THR A 241 9.66 13.58 -11.94
N LEU A 242 8.49 13.42 -12.55
CA LEU A 242 8.29 13.79 -13.94
C LEU A 242 8.37 15.31 -14.20
N PRO A 243 7.72 16.20 -13.41
CA PRO A 243 7.75 17.63 -13.67
C PRO A 243 9.18 18.23 -13.71
N PRO A 244 10.04 18.03 -12.69
CA PRO A 244 11.39 18.63 -12.73
C PRO A 244 12.28 18.04 -13.84
N LEU A 245 12.04 16.79 -14.24
CA LEU A 245 12.73 16.20 -15.41
C LEU A 245 12.29 16.84 -16.72
N LEU A 246 11.01 17.16 -16.88
CA LEU A 246 10.48 17.81 -18.09
C LEU A 246 10.91 19.28 -18.17
N ASP A 247 10.99 19.99 -17.04
CA ASP A 247 11.24 21.42 -17.00
C ASP A 247 12.72 21.80 -17.07
N GLY A 248 13.63 20.97 -16.53
CA GLY A 248 15.05 21.34 -16.38
C GLY A 248 16.05 20.19 -16.41
N ASN A 249 15.61 18.97 -16.74
CA ASN A 249 16.42 17.75 -16.79
C ASN A 249 17.25 17.47 -15.51
N ARG A 250 16.79 17.96 -14.36
CA ARG A 250 17.42 17.75 -13.05
C ARG A 250 16.36 17.38 -12.03
N LEU A 251 16.64 16.36 -11.22
CA LEU A 251 15.75 15.98 -10.12
C LEU A 251 15.78 17.05 -9.04
N ASP A 252 14.60 17.42 -8.53
CA ASP A 252 14.45 18.19 -7.31
C ASP A 252 13.62 17.40 -6.30
N TRP A 253 14.34 16.66 -5.46
CA TRP A 253 13.79 15.87 -4.37
C TRP A 253 14.11 16.50 -3.00
N SER A 254 14.29 17.82 -2.97
CA SER A 254 14.51 18.55 -1.73
C SER A 254 13.29 18.50 -0.82
N GLN A 255 13.50 18.62 0.50
CA GLN A 255 12.41 18.59 1.47
C GLN A 255 11.33 19.65 1.20
N PRO A 256 11.64 20.92 0.85
CA PRO A 256 10.62 21.91 0.53
C PRO A 256 9.76 21.51 -0.67
N THR A 257 10.38 20.99 -1.74
CA THR A 257 9.68 20.55 -2.94
C THR A 257 8.78 19.36 -2.67
N ILE A 258 9.26 18.38 -1.88
CA ILE A 258 8.45 17.23 -1.48
C ILE A 258 7.29 17.65 -0.57
N ALA A 259 7.52 18.55 0.39
CA ALA A 259 6.48 19.09 1.26
C ALA A 259 5.39 19.80 0.44
N ALA A 260 5.77 20.63 -0.54
CA ALA A 260 4.83 21.28 -1.44
C ALA A 260 4.01 20.27 -2.26
N ALA A 261 4.67 19.25 -2.81
CA ALA A 261 4.02 18.19 -3.58
C ALA A 261 3.13 17.26 -2.73
N THR A 262 3.31 17.23 -1.41
CA THR A 262 2.49 16.43 -0.50
C THR A 262 1.02 16.87 -0.50
N THR A 263 0.73 18.11 -0.90
CA THR A 263 -0.65 18.57 -1.17
C THR A 263 -1.39 17.68 -2.16
N ARG A 264 -0.66 17.02 -3.07
CA ARG A 264 -1.21 16.11 -4.08
C ARG A 264 -1.18 14.65 -3.64
N LEU A 265 -0.59 14.30 -2.50
CA LEU A 265 -0.53 12.90 -2.06
C LEU A 265 -1.94 12.33 -1.79
N PRO A 266 -2.80 12.93 -0.93
CA PRO A 266 -4.15 12.41 -0.67
C PRO A 266 -4.99 12.14 -1.94
N PRO A 267 -5.12 13.06 -2.91
CA PRO A 267 -5.94 12.78 -4.09
C PRO A 267 -5.39 11.64 -4.95
N TYR A 268 -4.06 11.45 -5.04
CA TYR A 268 -3.49 10.30 -5.74
C TYR A 268 -3.78 8.97 -5.02
N LEU A 269 -3.68 8.95 -3.68
CA LEU A 269 -4.03 7.78 -2.86
C LEU A 269 -5.51 7.40 -3.06
N LEU A 270 -6.41 8.39 -3.03
CA LEU A 270 -7.84 8.20 -3.22
C LEU A 270 -8.18 7.79 -4.66
N ALA A 271 -7.51 8.39 -5.66
CA ALA A 271 -7.69 8.02 -7.06
C ALA A 271 -7.30 6.56 -7.31
N GLY A 272 -6.14 6.13 -6.83
CA GLY A 272 -5.70 4.75 -6.95
C GLY A 272 -6.66 3.77 -6.25
N ALA A 273 -7.08 4.09 -5.02
CA ALA A 273 -8.03 3.29 -4.25
C ALA A 273 -9.39 3.16 -4.97
N GLY A 274 -9.93 4.28 -5.46
CA GLY A 274 -11.17 4.32 -6.22
C GLY A 274 -11.09 3.54 -7.53
N ILE A 275 -10.00 3.70 -8.29
CA ILE A 275 -9.83 2.99 -9.58
C ILE A 275 -9.82 1.49 -9.34
N ALA A 276 -9.06 1.03 -8.35
CA ALA A 276 -8.98 -0.39 -8.00
C ALA A 276 -10.33 -0.96 -7.55
N ALA A 277 -11.06 -0.23 -6.70
CA ALA A 277 -12.37 -0.63 -6.20
C ALA A 277 -13.41 -0.72 -7.33
N ILE A 278 -13.50 0.30 -8.19
CA ILE A 278 -14.45 0.34 -9.31
C ILE A 278 -14.06 -0.71 -10.37
N PHE A 279 -12.78 -0.86 -10.68
CA PHE A 279 -12.30 -1.90 -11.60
C PHE A 279 -12.69 -3.31 -11.11
N GLY A 280 -12.48 -3.60 -9.83
CA GLY A 280 -12.87 -4.87 -9.21
C GLY A 280 -14.39 -5.08 -9.23
N TRP A 281 -15.16 -4.05 -8.90
CA TRP A 281 -16.62 -4.07 -8.92
C TRP A 281 -17.18 -4.33 -10.32
N LEU A 282 -16.71 -3.61 -11.34
CA LEU A 282 -17.08 -3.83 -12.75
C LEU A 282 -16.72 -5.25 -13.21
N GLY A 283 -15.58 -5.77 -12.76
CA GLY A 283 -15.17 -7.15 -13.02
C GLY A 283 -16.12 -8.18 -12.38
N GLY A 284 -16.59 -7.92 -11.16
CA GLY A 284 -17.57 -8.75 -10.46
C GLY A 284 -18.94 -8.73 -11.14
N LEU A 285 -19.44 -7.54 -11.45
CA LEU A 285 -20.71 -7.34 -12.14
C LEU A 285 -20.72 -8.03 -13.50
N ALA A 286 -19.63 -7.90 -14.28
CA ALA A 286 -19.52 -8.58 -15.56
C ALA A 286 -19.43 -10.12 -15.44
N ARG A 287 -18.94 -10.67 -14.33
CA ARG A 287 -19.00 -12.14 -14.12
C ARG A 287 -20.42 -12.57 -13.78
N ASN A 288 -21.08 -11.86 -12.87
CA ASN A 288 -22.43 -12.21 -12.44
C ASN A 288 -23.49 -12.08 -13.55
N LEU A 289 -23.32 -11.12 -14.47
CA LEU A 289 -24.27 -10.89 -15.56
C LEU A 289 -24.03 -11.77 -16.80
N PHE A 290 -22.82 -12.29 -17.00
CA PHE A 290 -22.43 -12.94 -18.26
C PHE A 290 -21.81 -14.33 -18.08
N VAL A 291 -21.66 -14.83 -16.85
CA VAL A 291 -21.17 -16.18 -16.56
C VAL A 291 -22.22 -16.91 -15.75
N ASP A 292 -22.92 -17.84 -16.39
CA ASP A 292 -23.87 -18.75 -15.74
C ASP A 292 -23.10 -19.83 -14.97
N ASP A 293 -22.56 -19.48 -13.81
CA ASP A 293 -21.94 -20.46 -12.91
C ASP A 293 -22.95 -20.88 -11.84
N VAL A 294 -23.59 -22.03 -12.04
CA VAL A 294 -24.60 -22.61 -11.14
C VAL A 294 -24.08 -22.79 -9.71
N ARG A 295 -22.74 -22.83 -9.53
CA ARG A 295 -22.06 -22.91 -8.22
C ARG A 295 -22.17 -21.62 -7.39
N LEU A 296 -22.48 -20.47 -8.00
CA LEU A 296 -22.64 -19.19 -7.32
C LEU A 296 -24.04 -18.99 -6.72
N LEU A 297 -25.03 -19.78 -7.15
CA LEU A 297 -26.43 -19.71 -6.67
C LEU A 297 -26.63 -20.21 -5.23
N HIS A 298 -25.64 -20.91 -4.65
CA HIS A 298 -25.77 -21.56 -3.33
C HIS A 298 -25.22 -20.75 -2.13
N HIS A 299 -25.04 -19.44 -2.26
CA HIS A 299 -24.66 -18.62 -1.10
C HIS A 299 -25.90 -18.30 -0.24
N GLU A 300 -26.15 -19.13 0.77
CA GLU A 300 -27.15 -18.92 1.83
C GLU A 300 -27.06 -17.49 2.40
N THR A 301 -28.00 -16.64 2.01
CA THR A 301 -27.96 -15.18 2.19
C THR A 301 -28.54 -14.67 3.50
N SER A 302 -29.05 -15.53 4.40
CA SER A 302 -29.81 -15.05 5.57
C SER A 302 -28.96 -14.88 6.85
N THR A 303 -28.38 -15.95 7.40
CA THR A 303 -27.74 -15.90 8.74
C THR A 303 -26.28 -15.45 8.71
N ARG A 304 -25.56 -15.84 7.65
CA ARG A 304 -24.13 -15.53 7.50
C ARG A 304 -23.88 -14.06 7.18
N GLY A 305 -24.81 -13.41 6.47
CA GLY A 305 -24.77 -11.98 6.17
C GLY A 305 -24.96 -11.13 7.42
N LEU A 306 -26.05 -11.37 8.17
CA LEU A 306 -26.35 -10.67 9.43
C LEU A 306 -25.21 -10.77 10.44
N ARG A 307 -24.55 -11.93 10.51
CA ARG A 307 -23.44 -12.13 11.43
C ARG A 307 -22.19 -11.34 11.06
N VAL A 308 -21.86 -11.25 9.78
CA VAL A 308 -20.76 -10.40 9.29
C VAL A 308 -21.02 -8.93 9.65
N LEU A 309 -22.26 -8.47 9.52
CA LEU A 309 -22.65 -7.13 9.94
C LEU A 309 -22.49 -6.95 11.46
N ALA A 310 -22.94 -7.91 12.26
CA ALA A 310 -22.80 -7.87 13.72
C ALA A 310 -21.33 -7.87 14.17
N TYR A 311 -20.48 -8.71 13.57
CA TYR A 311 -19.04 -8.74 13.84
C TYR A 311 -18.36 -7.44 13.43
N GLY A 312 -18.74 -6.88 12.28
CA GLY A 312 -18.26 -5.58 11.86
C GLY A 312 -18.66 -4.47 12.83
N ALA A 313 -19.93 -4.41 13.24
CA ALA A 313 -20.41 -3.43 14.21
C ALA A 313 -19.71 -3.57 15.57
N LEU A 314 -19.58 -4.78 16.11
CA LEU A 314 -18.90 -5.03 17.39
C LEU A 314 -17.41 -4.66 17.33
N SER A 315 -16.73 -5.06 16.27
CA SER A 315 -15.31 -4.73 16.08
C SER A 315 -15.12 -3.23 15.89
N GLY A 316 -16.04 -2.58 15.16
CA GLY A 316 -16.09 -1.13 14.98
C GLY A 316 -16.36 -0.37 16.27
N LEU A 317 -17.24 -0.88 17.13
CA LEU A 317 -17.52 -0.30 18.45
C LEU A 317 -16.27 -0.35 19.34
N ILE A 318 -15.60 -1.50 19.45
CA ILE A 318 -14.43 -1.63 20.31
C ILE A 318 -13.26 -0.78 19.78
N GLY A 319 -13.00 -0.82 18.46
CA GLY A 319 -12.04 0.08 17.84
C GLY A 319 -12.41 1.56 18.08
N GLY A 320 -13.69 1.89 17.98
CA GLY A 320 -14.26 3.22 18.20
C GLY A 320 -14.05 3.72 19.62
N ILE A 321 -14.18 2.86 20.63
CA ILE A 321 -13.92 3.17 22.03
C ILE A 321 -12.42 3.46 22.24
N ILE A 322 -11.53 2.59 21.75
CA ILE A 322 -10.07 2.78 21.83
C ILE A 322 -9.70 4.14 21.23
N PHE A 323 -10.23 4.43 20.04
CA PHE A 323 -9.95 5.66 19.33
C PHE A 323 -10.60 6.89 19.96
N GLY A 324 -11.80 6.75 20.51
CA GLY A 324 -12.53 7.81 21.20
C GLY A 324 -11.80 8.32 22.43
N PHE A 325 -11.09 7.45 23.16
CA PHE A 325 -10.21 7.88 24.25
C PHE A 325 -9.03 8.72 23.74
N VAL A 326 -8.37 8.29 22.66
CA VAL A 326 -7.29 9.06 22.03
C VAL A 326 -7.80 10.44 21.60
N TRP A 327 -8.95 10.51 20.95
CA TRP A 327 -9.53 11.78 20.49
C TRP A 327 -10.04 12.70 21.60
N GLY A 328 -10.48 12.14 22.73
CA GLY A 328 -10.79 12.92 23.92
C GLY A 328 -9.59 13.72 24.44
N THR A 329 -8.37 13.20 24.27
CA THR A 329 -7.15 13.90 24.73
C THR A 329 -6.69 15.04 23.83
N VAL A 330 -7.21 15.13 22.59
CA VAL A 330 -6.78 16.13 21.58
C VAL A 330 -7.92 17.04 21.11
N ASP A 331 -9.01 17.12 21.88
CA ASP A 331 -10.15 18.03 21.68
C ASP A 331 -10.77 17.99 20.25
N VAL A 332 -10.84 16.79 19.66
CA VAL A 332 -11.44 16.62 18.31
C VAL A 332 -12.95 16.34 18.39
N LEU A 333 -13.44 15.82 19.52
CA LEU A 333 -14.84 15.38 19.70
C LEU A 333 -15.87 16.48 19.42
N PRO A 334 -15.69 17.75 19.87
CA PRO A 334 -16.64 18.81 19.54
C PRO A 334 -16.76 19.04 18.02
N SER A 335 -15.68 18.79 17.26
CA SER A 335 -15.72 18.89 15.80
C SER A 335 -16.56 17.79 15.15
N VAL A 336 -16.58 16.60 15.75
CA VAL A 336 -17.42 15.48 15.30
C VAL A 336 -18.89 15.76 15.60
N ALA A 337 -19.21 16.34 16.77
CA ALA A 337 -20.58 16.69 17.15
C ALA A 337 -21.26 17.61 16.13
N ARG A 338 -20.49 18.55 15.56
CA ARG A 338 -20.99 19.50 14.55
C ARG A 338 -21.49 18.84 13.26
N LEU A 339 -21.10 17.59 12.97
CA LEU A 339 -21.61 16.84 11.81
C LEU A 339 -23.13 16.64 11.85
N VAL A 340 -23.72 16.63 13.03
CA VAL A 340 -25.18 16.50 13.23
C VAL A 340 -25.80 17.79 13.79
N GLY A 341 -25.07 18.92 13.72
CA GLY A 341 -25.51 20.19 14.29
C GLY A 341 -25.48 20.25 15.82
N ALA A 342 -24.89 19.25 16.49
CA ALA A 342 -24.76 19.21 17.95
C ALA A 342 -23.48 19.89 18.44
N GLN A 343 -23.41 20.14 19.75
CA GLN A 343 -22.24 20.70 20.44
C GLN A 343 -21.87 19.84 21.65
N GLY A 344 -20.61 19.95 22.09
CA GLY A 344 -20.10 19.26 23.28
C GLY A 344 -19.46 17.90 23.00
N GLU A 345 -18.60 17.48 23.92
CA GLU A 345 -17.79 16.27 23.79
C GLU A 345 -18.63 14.99 23.78
N VAL A 346 -19.66 14.90 24.64
CA VAL A 346 -20.53 13.73 24.75
C VAL A 346 -21.26 13.45 23.44
N ALA A 347 -21.84 14.49 22.83
CA ALA A 347 -22.49 14.38 21.52
C ALA A 347 -21.47 13.94 20.45
N GLY A 348 -20.27 14.51 20.47
CA GLY A 348 -19.18 14.10 19.60
C GLY A 348 -18.78 12.64 19.75
N TRP A 349 -18.74 12.15 20.98
CA TRP A 349 -18.43 10.76 21.31
C TRP A 349 -19.49 9.79 20.80
N ILE A 350 -20.77 10.12 20.96
CA ILE A 350 -21.88 9.31 20.45
C ILE A 350 -21.82 9.23 18.92
N VAL A 351 -21.69 10.38 18.24
CA VAL A 351 -21.58 10.44 16.78
C VAL A 351 -20.37 9.65 16.29
N HIS A 352 -19.23 9.79 16.97
CA HIS A 352 -18.01 9.04 16.68
C HIS A 352 -18.24 7.52 16.77
N LEU A 353 -18.89 7.02 17.81
CA LEU A 353 -19.18 5.59 17.95
C LEU A 353 -20.15 5.07 16.88
N VAL A 354 -21.12 5.87 16.45
CA VAL A 354 -22.01 5.51 15.33
C VAL A 354 -21.21 5.39 14.03
N ILE A 355 -20.36 6.37 13.74
CA ILE A 355 -19.47 6.33 12.56
C ILE A 355 -18.53 5.13 12.64
N ALA A 356 -17.94 4.86 13.81
CA ALA A 356 -17.04 3.74 14.03
C ALA A 356 -17.71 2.37 13.76
N GLN A 357 -18.99 2.21 14.07
CA GLN A 357 -19.75 1.00 13.74
C GLN A 357 -20.03 0.88 12.23
N ILE A 358 -20.39 1.98 11.55
CA ILE A 358 -20.59 2.00 10.09
C ILE A 358 -19.28 1.61 9.37
N ILE A 359 -18.17 2.17 9.84
CA ILE A 359 -16.83 1.83 9.32
C ILE A 359 -16.49 0.35 9.62
N GLY A 360 -16.80 -0.14 10.82
CA GLY A 360 -16.55 -1.54 11.17
C GLY A 360 -17.38 -2.53 10.33
N VAL A 361 -18.64 -2.21 10.05
CA VAL A 361 -19.50 -2.97 9.13
C VAL A 361 -18.90 -2.99 7.73
N SER A 362 -18.47 -1.83 7.21
CA SER A 362 -17.87 -1.78 5.88
C SER A 362 -16.53 -2.52 5.81
N TYR A 363 -15.70 -2.53 6.87
CA TYR A 363 -14.53 -3.40 6.96
C TYR A 363 -14.91 -4.89 6.84
N ALA A 364 -15.89 -5.34 7.63
CA ALA A 364 -16.33 -6.73 7.60
C ALA A 364 -16.83 -7.16 6.22
N LEU A 365 -17.52 -6.27 5.50
CA LEU A 365 -17.99 -6.53 4.13
C LEU A 365 -16.84 -6.55 3.12
N LEU A 366 -15.86 -5.66 3.26
CA LEU A 366 -14.74 -5.50 2.32
C LEU A 366 -13.64 -6.57 2.48
N PHE A 367 -13.39 -7.02 3.71
CA PHE A 367 -12.29 -7.92 4.07
C PHE A 367 -12.77 -9.30 4.55
N ARG A 368 -14.05 -9.63 4.36
CA ARG A 368 -14.61 -10.93 4.71
C ARG A 368 -13.74 -12.08 4.21
N GLY A 369 -13.40 -13.00 5.13
CA GLY A 369 -12.61 -14.18 4.78
C GLY A 369 -11.20 -13.86 4.28
N ARG A 370 -10.60 -12.75 4.72
CA ARG A 370 -9.19 -12.38 4.50
C ARG A 370 -8.37 -12.26 5.80
N SER A 371 -9.03 -12.32 6.96
CA SER A 371 -8.41 -12.21 8.29
C SER A 371 -8.30 -13.59 8.93
N TYR A 372 -7.34 -14.38 8.47
CA TYR A 372 -7.19 -15.79 8.87
C TYR A 372 -6.47 -15.97 10.22
N ASP A 373 -5.71 -14.97 10.63
CA ASP A 373 -4.94 -14.93 11.87
C ASP A 373 -4.80 -13.48 12.37
N LEU A 374 -4.23 -13.30 13.56
CA LEU A 374 -4.04 -11.98 14.14
C LEU A 374 -3.15 -11.08 13.26
N ALA A 375 -2.12 -11.62 12.62
CA ALA A 375 -1.21 -10.86 11.77
C ALA A 375 -1.92 -10.28 10.54
N SER A 376 -2.75 -11.07 9.88
CA SER A 376 -3.58 -10.62 8.75
C SER A 376 -4.69 -9.67 9.17
N GLY A 377 -5.34 -9.92 10.30
CA GLY A 377 -6.30 -8.99 10.89
C GLY A 377 -5.67 -7.63 11.16
N LEU A 378 -4.52 -7.59 11.82
CA LEU A 378 -3.74 -6.38 12.08
C LEU A 378 -3.29 -5.70 10.78
N GLY A 379 -2.75 -6.46 9.83
CA GLY A 379 -2.25 -5.92 8.56
C GLY A 379 -3.35 -5.23 7.75
N TRP A 380 -4.46 -5.91 7.52
CA TRP A 380 -5.62 -5.29 6.82
C TRP A 380 -6.24 -4.17 7.63
N GLY A 381 -6.33 -4.34 8.95
CA GLY A 381 -6.84 -3.34 9.88
C GLY A 381 -6.05 -2.03 9.83
N LEU A 382 -4.72 -2.10 9.98
CA LEU A 382 -3.81 -0.95 9.87
C LEU A 382 -3.92 -0.25 8.52
N SER A 383 -3.92 -1.03 7.42
CA SER A 383 -4.09 -0.48 6.08
C SER A 383 -5.43 0.24 5.90
N TYR A 384 -6.51 -0.32 6.45
CA TYR A 384 -7.83 0.28 6.39
C TYR A 384 -7.96 1.52 7.27
N GLY A 385 -7.34 1.52 8.45
CA GLY A 385 -7.20 2.69 9.31
C GLY A 385 -6.47 3.82 8.61
N PHE A 386 -5.33 3.54 7.97
CA PHE A 386 -4.60 4.50 7.16
C PHE A 386 -5.48 5.08 6.03
N PHE A 387 -6.19 4.23 5.30
CA PHE A 387 -7.14 4.67 4.28
C PHE A 387 -8.20 5.62 4.85
N TRP A 388 -8.81 5.29 5.99
CA TRP A 388 -9.81 6.15 6.64
C TRP A 388 -9.24 7.44 7.24
N TRP A 389 -7.96 7.48 7.59
CA TRP A 389 -7.35 8.76 7.95
C TRP A 389 -7.27 9.68 6.73
N VAL A 390 -6.85 9.18 5.57
CA VAL A 390 -6.81 9.96 4.32
C VAL A 390 -8.22 10.32 3.84
N PHE A 391 -9.12 9.34 3.76
CA PHE A 391 -10.47 9.52 3.22
C PHE A 391 -11.41 10.19 4.21
N GLY A 392 -11.41 9.77 5.47
CA GLY A 392 -12.25 10.32 6.53
C GLY A 392 -11.70 11.63 7.09
N ALA A 393 -10.60 11.57 7.83
CA ALA A 393 -10.12 12.71 8.61
C ALA A 393 -9.58 13.87 7.75
N LEU A 394 -8.81 13.58 6.72
CA LEU A 394 -8.23 14.63 5.86
C LEU A 394 -9.20 15.14 4.79
N THR A 395 -10.19 14.33 4.39
CA THR A 395 -11.04 14.63 3.23
C THR A 395 -12.50 14.80 3.60
N LEU A 396 -13.16 13.74 4.07
CA LEU A 396 -14.61 13.75 4.27
C LEU A 396 -15.04 14.64 5.44
N LEU A 397 -14.39 14.54 6.59
CA LEU A 397 -14.71 15.33 7.78
C LEU A 397 -14.70 16.85 7.52
N PRO A 398 -13.62 17.46 6.98
CA PRO A 398 -13.65 18.89 6.67
C PRO A 398 -14.71 19.23 5.62
N VAL A 399 -14.88 18.41 4.58
CA VAL A 399 -15.90 18.66 3.53
C VAL A 399 -17.31 18.66 4.09
N LEU A 400 -17.65 17.70 4.97
CA LEU A 400 -18.94 17.63 5.64
C LEU A 400 -19.18 18.81 6.60
N LEU A 401 -18.12 19.43 7.10
CA LEU A 401 -18.16 20.65 7.91
C LEU A 401 -18.13 21.95 7.06
N GLY A 402 -18.22 21.84 5.72
CA GLY A 402 -18.16 22.98 4.81
C GLY A 402 -16.77 23.59 4.65
N GLN A 403 -15.71 22.86 5.01
CA GLN A 403 -14.32 23.30 4.92
C GLN A 403 -13.59 22.58 3.77
N PRO A 404 -12.53 23.17 3.18
CA PRO A 404 -11.71 22.48 2.19
C PRO A 404 -10.95 21.30 2.83
N PRO A 405 -10.64 20.24 2.07
CA PRO A 405 -9.80 19.14 2.57
C PRO A 405 -8.46 19.60 3.13
N ARG A 406 -7.99 18.91 4.17
CA ARG A 406 -6.76 19.18 4.91
C ARG A 406 -5.56 18.51 4.23
N TRP A 407 -5.31 18.85 2.98
CA TRP A 407 -4.29 18.17 2.16
C TRP A 407 -2.94 18.88 2.15
N ASN A 408 -2.85 20.16 2.48
CA ASN A 408 -1.56 20.85 2.53
C ASN A 408 -0.66 20.29 3.66
N ALA A 409 0.66 20.45 3.52
CA ALA A 409 1.64 19.89 4.44
C ALA A 409 1.36 20.26 5.91
N THR A 410 1.11 21.55 6.19
CA THR A 410 0.81 22.02 7.55
C THR A 410 -0.41 21.33 8.14
N ALA A 411 -1.51 21.24 7.37
CA ALA A 411 -2.74 20.61 7.83
C ALA A 411 -2.57 19.10 8.05
N ILE A 412 -1.80 18.42 7.20
CA ILE A 412 -1.44 17.01 7.39
C ILE A 412 -0.60 16.82 8.66
N ALA A 413 0.38 17.71 8.90
CA ALA A 413 1.22 17.68 10.10
C ALA A 413 0.38 17.87 11.37
N THR A 414 -0.55 18.85 11.38
CA THR A 414 -1.50 19.05 12.48
C THR A 414 -2.41 17.84 12.69
N ALA A 415 -2.77 17.12 11.63
CA ALA A 415 -3.62 15.93 11.69
C ALA A 415 -2.88 14.63 12.07
N PHE A 416 -1.57 14.68 12.30
CA PHE A 416 -0.74 13.51 12.61
C PHE A 416 -1.18 12.73 13.86
N PRO A 417 -1.56 13.36 15.00
CA PRO A 417 -2.11 12.61 16.13
C PRO A 417 -3.36 11.80 15.75
N GLY A 418 -4.17 12.33 14.82
CA GLY A 418 -5.30 11.63 14.25
C GLY A 418 -4.91 10.39 13.43
N LEU A 419 -3.74 10.37 12.77
CA LEU A 419 -3.24 9.19 12.05
C LEU A 419 -2.98 8.04 13.02
N VAL A 420 -2.30 8.30 14.14
CA VAL A 420 -2.03 7.29 15.18
C VAL A 420 -3.33 6.68 15.67
N GLY A 421 -4.34 7.50 15.95
CA GLY A 421 -5.63 7.01 16.39
C GLY A 421 -6.39 6.20 15.32
N HIS A 422 -6.31 6.57 14.05
CA HIS A 422 -6.90 5.76 12.95
C HIS A 422 -6.17 4.43 12.75
N LEU A 423 -4.85 4.39 12.90
CA LEU A 423 -4.08 3.15 12.86
C LEU A 423 -4.45 2.25 14.05
N ALA A 424 -4.57 2.81 15.26
CA ALA A 424 -5.01 2.07 16.44
C ALA A 424 -6.45 1.54 16.29
N TYR A 425 -7.37 2.37 15.79
CA TYR A 425 -8.74 1.98 15.43
C TYR A 425 -8.73 0.80 14.47
N GLY A 426 -8.00 0.92 13.36
CA GLY A 426 -7.90 -0.10 12.32
C GLY A 426 -7.29 -1.41 12.84
N ALA A 427 -6.22 -1.33 13.61
CA ALA A 427 -5.58 -2.49 14.25
C ALA A 427 -6.55 -3.22 15.19
N GLY A 428 -7.25 -2.48 16.06
CA GLY A 428 -8.25 -3.04 16.97
C GLY A 428 -9.42 -3.69 16.21
N LEU A 429 -9.97 -2.97 15.22
CA LEU A 429 -11.03 -3.45 14.34
C LEU A 429 -10.64 -4.79 13.68
N GLY A 430 -9.47 -4.84 13.04
CA GLY A 430 -9.01 -6.02 12.32
C GLY A 430 -8.67 -7.20 13.23
N ALA A 431 -8.05 -6.94 14.38
CA ALA A 431 -7.72 -7.98 15.37
C ALA A 431 -8.99 -8.62 15.96
N ILE A 432 -9.98 -7.82 16.34
CA ILE A 432 -11.23 -8.30 16.93
C ILE A 432 -12.06 -9.03 15.89
N PHE A 433 -12.14 -8.50 14.67
CA PHE A 433 -12.85 -9.18 13.59
C PHE A 433 -12.22 -10.55 13.27
N ALA A 434 -10.88 -10.63 13.19
CA ALA A 434 -10.17 -11.89 13.00
C ALA A 434 -10.45 -12.89 14.13
N TRP A 435 -10.47 -12.41 15.37
CA TRP A 435 -10.78 -13.23 16.54
C TRP A 435 -12.23 -13.76 16.53
N LEU A 436 -13.20 -12.92 16.14
CA LEU A 436 -14.61 -13.32 16.00
C LEU A 436 -14.79 -14.35 14.87
N GLU A 437 -14.17 -14.13 13.71
CA GLU A 437 -14.21 -15.10 12.59
C GLU A 437 -13.53 -16.43 12.97
N HIS A 438 -12.45 -16.40 13.76
CA HIS A 438 -11.72 -17.60 14.16
C HIS A 438 -12.56 -18.53 15.06
N ARG A 439 -13.42 -17.97 15.90
CA ARG A 439 -14.31 -18.72 16.81
C ARG A 439 -15.40 -19.50 16.09
N GLU A 440 -15.65 -19.22 14.81
CA GLU A 440 -16.63 -19.96 14.05
C GLU A 440 -16.12 -21.36 13.68
N ASN A 441 -16.79 -22.39 14.19
CA ASN A 441 -16.68 -23.76 13.70
C ASN A 441 -18.09 -24.36 13.64
N PRO A 442 -18.72 -24.41 12.46
CA PRO A 442 -20.01 -25.06 12.31
C PRO A 442 -19.92 -26.52 12.76
N TRP A 443 -20.82 -26.97 13.64
CA TRP A 443 -20.78 -28.32 14.20
C TRP A 443 -20.92 -29.42 13.13
N TRP A 444 -21.46 -29.09 11.97
CA TRP A 444 -21.66 -29.99 10.83
C TRP A 444 -20.46 -30.06 9.87
N VAL A 445 -19.42 -29.24 10.04
CA VAL A 445 -18.19 -29.28 9.24
C VAL A 445 -17.07 -29.84 10.10
N ALA A 446 -16.38 -30.88 9.61
CA ALA A 446 -15.24 -31.45 10.33
C ALA A 446 -14.17 -30.37 10.57
N ARG A 447 -13.72 -30.21 11.83
CA ARG A 447 -12.70 -29.19 12.20
C ARG A 447 -11.47 -29.25 11.29
N SER A 448 -11.02 -30.45 10.94
CA SER A 448 -9.88 -30.68 10.04
C SER A 448 -10.08 -30.12 8.62
N GLN A 449 -11.31 -30.13 8.08
CA GLN A 449 -11.60 -29.56 6.76
C GLN A 449 -11.59 -28.04 6.79
N THR A 450 -12.21 -27.44 7.82
CA THR A 450 -12.19 -25.98 8.04
C THR A 450 -10.76 -25.47 8.24
N GLU A 451 -9.96 -26.19 9.02
CA GLU A 451 -8.55 -25.89 9.25
C GLU A 451 -7.71 -26.01 7.97
N ALA A 452 -7.93 -27.05 7.15
CA ALA A 452 -7.21 -27.22 5.88
C ALA A 452 -7.51 -26.10 4.86
N VAL A 453 -8.77 -25.67 4.75
CA VAL A 453 -9.17 -24.54 3.90
C VAL A 453 -8.53 -23.23 4.40
N ARG A 454 -8.57 -22.98 5.72
CA ARG A 454 -7.92 -21.80 6.33
C ARG A 454 -6.41 -21.82 6.12
N ALA A 455 -5.76 -22.96 6.30
CA ALA A 455 -4.32 -23.09 6.11
C ALA A 455 -3.90 -22.80 4.66
N THR A 456 -4.69 -23.28 3.70
CA THR A 456 -4.47 -23.02 2.27
C THR A 456 -4.66 -21.53 1.95
N ALA A 457 -5.76 -20.93 2.41
CA ALA A 457 -6.04 -19.50 2.17
C ALA A 457 -5.02 -18.58 2.86
N ARG A 458 -4.59 -18.93 4.08
CA ARG A 458 -3.51 -18.24 4.80
C ARG A 458 -2.21 -18.29 4.01
N ARG A 459 -1.84 -19.48 3.52
CA ARG A 459 -0.66 -19.66 2.67
C ARG A 459 -0.76 -18.79 1.41
N ASP A 460 -1.88 -18.81 0.70
CA ASP A 460 -2.07 -17.99 -0.49
C ASP A 460 -1.98 -16.49 -0.23
N GLN A 461 -2.42 -16.03 0.94
CA GLN A 461 -2.32 -14.63 1.34
C GLN A 461 -0.88 -14.22 1.67
N VAL A 462 -0.16 -15.05 2.42
CA VAL A 462 1.25 -14.82 2.77
C VAL A 462 2.13 -14.79 1.51
N LEU A 463 1.86 -15.67 0.55
CA LEU A 463 2.56 -15.73 -0.74
C LEU A 463 2.11 -14.64 -1.74
N GLY A 464 1.08 -13.86 -1.39
CA GLY A 464 0.55 -12.77 -2.20
C GLY A 464 1.24 -11.42 -1.93
N SER A 465 0.61 -10.33 -2.36
CA SER A 465 1.06 -8.97 -2.03
C SER A 465 0.58 -8.48 -0.67
N ALA A 466 -0.30 -9.21 0.03
CA ALA A 466 -0.92 -8.70 1.24
C ALA A 466 0.12 -8.27 2.30
N PRO A 467 1.15 -9.08 2.63
CA PRO A 467 2.18 -8.63 3.57
C PRO A 467 2.95 -7.40 3.07
N ALA A 468 3.29 -7.35 1.78
CA ALA A 468 3.94 -6.19 1.18
C ALA A 468 3.09 -4.93 1.29
N LEU A 469 1.78 -5.04 1.06
CA LEU A 469 0.85 -3.92 1.15
C LEU A 469 0.72 -3.42 2.59
N TRP A 470 0.65 -4.33 3.57
CA TRP A 470 0.58 -3.95 4.99
C TRP A 470 1.86 -3.22 5.41
N ILE A 471 3.02 -3.81 5.10
CA ILE A 471 4.34 -3.22 5.38
C ILE A 471 4.46 -1.86 4.70
N LEU A 472 4.18 -1.78 3.40
CA LEU A 472 4.27 -0.53 2.65
C LEU A 472 3.33 0.53 3.21
N THR A 473 2.11 0.17 3.62
CA THR A 473 1.18 1.13 4.24
C THR A 473 1.73 1.68 5.55
N VAL A 474 2.26 0.82 6.42
CA VAL A 474 2.88 1.23 7.68
C VAL A 474 4.08 2.13 7.41
N LEU A 475 4.95 1.75 6.48
CA LEU A 475 6.14 2.56 6.17
C LEU A 475 5.75 3.91 5.53
N ILE A 476 4.74 3.97 4.66
CA ILE A 476 4.18 5.24 4.15
C ILE A 476 3.70 6.10 5.33
N ALA A 477 2.90 5.54 6.24
CA ALA A 477 2.41 6.25 7.41
C ALA A 477 3.55 6.81 8.30
N LEU A 478 4.61 6.02 8.50
CA LEU A 478 5.80 6.43 9.26
C LEU A 478 6.62 7.52 8.55
N THR A 479 6.57 7.60 7.22
CA THR A 479 7.25 8.66 6.46
C THR A 479 6.50 9.99 6.48
N ILE A 480 5.20 10.02 6.81
CA ILE A 480 4.41 11.27 6.77
C ILE A 480 5.04 12.42 7.56
N PRO A 481 5.46 12.25 8.83
CA PRO A 481 6.13 13.33 9.57
C PRO A 481 7.37 13.87 8.83
N VAL A 482 8.13 12.98 8.19
CA VAL A 482 9.33 13.35 7.42
C VAL A 482 8.96 14.21 6.20
N LEU A 483 7.81 13.93 5.58
CA LEU A 483 7.32 14.66 4.40
C LEU A 483 6.79 16.06 4.75
N VAL A 484 6.12 16.24 5.89
CA VAL A 484 5.30 17.44 6.15
C VAL A 484 5.70 18.27 7.36
N ALA A 485 6.52 17.77 8.27
CA ALA A 485 6.91 18.55 9.43
C ALA A 485 7.72 19.78 9.00
N PRO A 486 7.50 20.96 9.63
CA PRO A 486 8.37 22.10 9.41
C PRO A 486 9.83 21.76 9.79
N PRO A 487 10.82 22.31 9.06
CA PRO A 487 12.24 22.01 9.27
C PRO A 487 12.80 22.53 10.61
#